data_AF-A0A4Z2FW98-F1
#
_entry.id   AF-A0A4Z2FW98-F1
#
_cell.length_a   1.000
_cell.length_b   1.000
_cell.length_c   1.000
_cell.angle_alpha   90.00
_cell.angle_beta   90.00
_cell.angle_gamma   90.00
#
_symmetry.space_group_name_H-M   'P 1'
#
loop_
_entity.id
_entity.type
_entity.pdbx_description
1 polymer ?
#
loop_
_entity_poly.entity_id
_entity_poly.type
_entity_poly.pdbx_seq_one_letter_code
_entity_poly.pdbx_strand_id
1 'polypeptide(L)'
;MVQARGIQLRENVRNIGSQVLEQVVRGAYSINGTDYAYDFNVSESEAPPTTYLPEGFTYLPSQVCPERLLSMKGKLEVNMSEVSLEEVEKSLLEGEPNRTPGGFWKPKDCLPRWKVAILVPFRNRHEHLPILLRHLVPVLQRQRLQFAFYIIEQVRRVPDTPDLAERRPDGK
;
A
#
# COMPACT_ATOMS: atom_id res chain seq x y z
N MET A 1 14.08 -24.45 -34.06
CA MET A 1 15.05 -23.98 -33.06
C MET A 1 15.43 -22.56 -33.41
N VAL A 2 15.00 -21.56 -32.63
CA VAL A 2 15.29 -20.15 -32.90
C VAL A 2 16.11 -19.62 -31.72
N GLN A 3 17.35 -19.25 -32.01
CA GLN A 3 18.34 -18.76 -31.06
C GLN A 3 18.21 -17.23 -31.01
N ALA A 4 17.92 -16.66 -29.84
CA ALA A 4 17.91 -15.21 -29.65
C ALA A 4 19.34 -14.71 -29.41
N ARG A 5 19.80 -13.76 -30.22
CA ARG A 5 21.02 -12.97 -29.97
C ARG A 5 20.66 -11.77 -29.09
N GLY A 6 21.41 -11.58 -28.00
CA GLY A 6 21.25 -10.43 -27.11
C GLY A 6 21.69 -9.12 -27.77
N ILE A 7 20.89 -8.08 -27.65
CA ILE A 7 21.20 -6.72 -28.11
C ILE A 7 21.90 -6.00 -26.95
N GLN A 8 23.15 -5.58 -27.13
CA GLN A 8 23.83 -4.68 -26.19
C GLN A 8 23.28 -3.26 -26.37
N LEU A 9 22.46 -2.79 -25.42
CA LEU A 9 22.06 -1.39 -25.32
C LEU A 9 23.09 -0.63 -24.49
N ARG A 10 24.21 -0.22 -25.10
CA ARG A 10 25.27 0.52 -24.40
C ARG A 10 25.32 2.02 -24.64
N GLU A 11 24.39 2.62 -25.39
CA GLU A 11 24.59 4.02 -25.82
C GLU A 11 23.47 5.03 -25.51
N ASN A 12 22.39 4.67 -24.80
CA ASN A 12 21.34 5.64 -24.43
C ASN A 12 21.32 6.09 -22.95
N VAL A 13 22.27 5.68 -22.12
CA VAL A 13 22.29 6.05 -20.68
C VAL A 13 22.91 7.45 -20.43
N ARG A 14 23.60 8.04 -21.41
CA ARG A 14 24.23 9.37 -21.24
C ARG A 14 23.27 10.57 -21.40
N ASN A 15 22.10 10.38 -22.02
CA ASN A 15 21.19 11.50 -22.34
C ASN A 15 20.03 11.68 -21.35
N ILE A 16 19.85 10.78 -20.37
CA ILE A 16 18.82 10.92 -19.33
C ILE A 16 19.35 11.74 -18.14
N GLY A 17 20.63 11.59 -17.78
CA GLY A 17 21.24 12.32 -16.66
C GLY A 17 21.31 13.83 -16.88
N SER A 18 21.43 14.28 -18.13
CA SER A 18 21.46 15.71 -18.47
C SER A 18 20.08 16.38 -18.37
N GLN A 19 18.99 15.63 -18.54
CA GLN A 19 17.62 16.17 -18.39
C GLN A 19 17.22 16.34 -16.92
N VAL A 20 17.73 15.48 -16.03
CA VAL A 20 17.53 15.62 -14.57
C VAL A 20 18.29 16.83 -14.04
N LEU A 21 19.48 17.14 -14.57
CA LEU A 21 20.21 18.36 -14.22
C LEU A 21 19.47 19.62 -14.66
N GLU A 22 18.85 19.61 -15.86
CA GLU A 22 18.11 20.79 -16.36
C GLU A 22 16.85 21.10 -15.52
N GLN A 23 16.17 20.08 -14.98
CA GLN A 23 15.01 20.27 -14.10
C GLN A 23 15.40 20.84 -12.72
N VAL A 24 16.55 20.41 -12.18
CA VAL A 24 17.07 20.91 -10.89
C VAL A 24 17.60 22.35 -11.05
N VAL A 25 18.22 22.67 -12.19
CA VAL A 25 18.72 24.03 -12.49
C VAL A 25 17.59 25.01 -12.85
N ARG A 26 16.54 24.59 -13.58
CA ARG A 26 15.38 25.47 -13.87
C ARG A 26 14.55 25.80 -12.63
N GLY A 27 14.50 24.92 -11.63
CA GLY A 27 13.86 25.21 -10.35
C GLY A 27 14.59 26.30 -9.53
N ALA A 28 15.88 26.53 -9.81
CA ALA A 28 16.70 27.53 -9.14
C ALA A 28 16.68 28.92 -9.83
N TYR A 29 16.10 29.04 -11.03
CA TYR A 29 15.96 30.31 -11.75
C TYR A 29 14.50 30.57 -12.17
N SER A 30 13.58 30.64 -11.20
CA SER A 30 12.43 31.52 -11.37
C SER A 30 12.88 32.94 -11.02
N ILE A 31 13.26 33.68 -12.06
CA ILE A 31 13.56 35.11 -12.02
C ILE A 31 12.26 35.82 -11.61
N ASN A 32 12.09 36.04 -10.30
CA ASN A 32 11.59 37.27 -9.67
C ASN A 32 11.17 37.06 -8.20
N GLY A 33 12.07 37.46 -7.28
CA GLY A 33 11.72 38.20 -6.07
C GLY A 33 11.51 37.44 -4.76
N THR A 34 12.60 37.03 -4.10
CA THR A 34 13.08 37.51 -2.77
C THR A 34 14.22 36.59 -2.30
N ASP A 35 15.38 37.17 -2.01
CA ASP A 35 16.60 36.49 -1.59
C ASP A 35 16.43 35.71 -0.28
N TYR A 36 16.68 34.40 -0.33
CA TYR A 36 17.24 33.67 0.81
C TYR A 36 18.49 32.96 0.31
N ALA A 37 19.65 33.60 0.51
CA ALA A 37 20.93 32.95 0.33
C ALA A 37 21.08 31.89 1.44
N TYR A 38 20.84 30.63 1.10
CA TYR A 38 21.14 29.52 1.99
C TYR A 38 22.64 29.21 1.84
N ASP A 39 23.46 29.74 2.74
CA ASP A 39 24.89 29.44 2.79
C ASP A 39 25.09 27.95 3.09
N PHE A 40 25.56 27.22 2.08
CA PHE A 40 25.90 25.81 2.20
C PHE A 40 27.34 25.70 2.71
N ASN A 41 27.52 25.56 4.03
CA ASN A 41 28.83 25.21 4.60
C ASN A 41 29.17 23.77 4.23
N VAL A 42 30.09 23.62 3.27
CA VAL A 42 30.67 22.37 2.79
C VAL A 42 31.58 21.78 3.88
N SER A 43 30.98 21.18 4.91
CA SER A 43 31.74 20.29 5.82
C SER A 43 30.92 19.17 6.46
N GLU A 44 29.71 18.86 5.96
CA GLU A 44 28.99 17.65 6.37
C GLU A 44 28.97 16.64 5.23
N SER A 45 29.87 15.65 5.37
CA SER A 45 29.76 14.25 4.99
C SER A 45 28.91 13.92 3.75
N GLU A 46 29.60 13.39 2.72
CA GLU A 46 29.05 12.67 1.58
C GLU A 46 27.99 11.63 1.99
N ALA A 47 26.74 12.04 2.10
CA ALA A 47 25.59 11.16 2.03
C ALA A 47 24.88 11.45 0.70
N PRO A 48 24.62 10.43 -0.15
CA PRO A 48 23.82 10.66 -1.34
C PRO A 48 22.48 11.29 -0.93
N PRO A 49 21.93 12.24 -1.72
CA PRO A 49 20.64 12.85 -1.40
C PRO A 49 19.63 11.73 -1.25
N THR A 50 19.08 11.58 -0.05
CA THR A 50 18.13 10.50 0.21
C THR A 50 16.91 10.73 -0.68
N THR A 51 16.35 9.69 -1.30
CA THR A 51 15.08 9.81 -2.07
C THR A 51 13.86 10.04 -1.17
N TYR A 52 14.08 10.29 0.12
CA TYR A 52 13.05 10.52 1.10
C TYR A 52 12.87 12.02 1.31
N LEU A 53 11.65 12.43 1.60
CA LEU A 53 11.38 13.81 1.96
C LEU A 53 12.05 14.16 3.30
N PRO A 54 12.50 15.42 3.48
CA PRO A 54 13.13 15.86 4.72
C PRO A 54 12.18 15.70 5.91
N GLU A 55 12.76 15.48 7.10
CA GLU A 55 11.99 15.39 8.34
C GLU A 55 11.21 16.70 8.56
N GLY A 56 9.90 16.59 8.80
CA GLY A 56 9.02 17.75 9.00
C GLY A 56 8.33 18.27 7.74
N PHE A 57 8.51 17.64 6.57
CA PHE A 57 7.72 18.01 5.39
C PHE A 57 6.25 17.56 5.55
N THR A 58 5.34 18.52 5.64
CA THR A 58 3.90 18.31 5.70
C THR A 58 3.29 18.50 4.31
N TYR A 59 2.65 17.46 3.78
CA TYR A 59 1.93 17.56 2.50
C TYR A 59 0.60 18.25 2.71
N LEU A 60 0.13 18.95 1.67
CA LEU A 60 -1.21 19.50 1.68
C LEU A 60 -2.25 18.40 1.36
N PRO A 61 -3.44 18.42 1.99
CA PRO A 61 -4.53 17.49 1.69
C PRO A 61 -4.95 17.46 0.22
N SER A 62 -4.68 18.52 -0.54
CA SER A 62 -4.97 18.66 -1.97
C SER A 62 -3.91 18.07 -2.89
N GLN A 63 -2.74 17.67 -2.37
CA GLN A 63 -1.64 17.14 -3.17
C GLN A 63 -1.64 15.61 -3.18
N VAL A 64 -1.15 15.02 -4.27
CA VAL A 64 -1.00 13.56 -4.39
C VAL A 64 0.05 13.07 -3.40
N CYS A 65 -0.23 11.96 -2.69
CA CYS A 65 0.71 11.37 -1.76
C CYS A 65 2.04 11.02 -2.47
N PRO A 66 3.19 11.26 -1.81
CA PRO A 66 4.50 10.91 -2.35
C PRO A 66 4.64 9.39 -2.47
N GLU A 67 5.51 8.95 -3.37
CA GLU A 67 5.72 7.52 -3.64
C GLU A 67 6.52 6.82 -2.53
N ARG A 68 7.43 7.55 -1.87
CA ARG A 68 8.24 7.05 -0.75
C ARG A 68 8.06 7.95 0.46
N LEU A 69 7.78 7.34 1.60
CA LEU A 69 7.55 8.01 2.87
C LEU A 69 8.52 7.49 3.92
N LEU A 70 8.97 8.38 4.81
CA LEU A 70 9.81 8.02 5.97
C LEU A 70 9.10 7.05 6.92
N SER A 71 7.76 7.02 6.91
CA SER A 71 6.96 6.06 7.68
C SER A 71 7.17 4.61 7.21
N MET A 72 7.72 4.37 6.02
CA MET A 72 7.93 3.02 5.49
C MET A 72 9.18 2.37 6.12
N LYS A 73 8.99 1.74 7.28
CA LYS A 73 10.07 1.12 8.08
C LYS A 73 10.75 -0.12 7.46
N GLY A 74 10.34 -0.54 6.26
CA GLY A 74 10.91 -1.72 5.58
C GLY A 74 10.52 -3.04 6.23
N LYS A 75 11.51 -3.79 6.74
CA LYS A 75 11.33 -5.12 7.34
C LYS A 75 10.32 -5.06 8.50
N LEU A 76 9.38 -6.02 8.54
CA LEU A 76 8.38 -6.16 9.58
C LEU A 76 8.60 -7.48 10.34
N GLU A 77 8.76 -7.40 11.65
CA GLU A 77 8.66 -8.57 12.54
C GLU A 77 7.19 -8.92 12.73
N VAL A 78 6.82 -10.16 12.41
CA VAL A 78 5.42 -10.62 12.43
C VAL A 78 5.19 -11.46 13.68
N ASN A 79 4.28 -11.00 14.53
CA ASN A 79 3.77 -11.81 15.62
C ASN A 79 2.86 -12.91 15.02
N MET A 80 2.98 -14.17 15.46
CA MET A 80 2.11 -15.27 15.01
C MET A 80 1.18 -15.80 16.12
N SER A 81 1.19 -15.19 17.31
CA SER A 81 0.30 -15.56 18.40
C SER A 81 -1.16 -15.31 18.02
N GLU A 82 -2.02 -16.25 18.39
CA GLU A 82 -3.47 -16.14 18.22
C GLU A 82 -4.01 -14.90 18.94
N VAL A 83 -4.96 -14.24 18.30
CA VAL A 83 -5.61 -13.02 18.78
C VAL A 83 -7.03 -12.99 18.25
N SER A 84 -7.98 -12.49 19.03
CA SER A 84 -9.36 -12.36 18.57
C SER A 84 -9.50 -11.22 17.57
N LEU A 85 -10.52 -11.31 16.69
CA LEU A 85 -10.81 -10.25 15.72
C LEU A 85 -11.18 -8.94 16.44
N GLU A 86 -11.91 -9.04 17.55
CA GLU A 86 -12.36 -7.91 18.37
C GLU A 86 -11.20 -7.11 18.97
N GLU A 87 -10.17 -7.81 19.46
CA GLU A 87 -8.97 -7.18 20.00
C GLU A 87 -8.15 -6.48 18.91
N VAL A 88 -8.08 -7.07 17.72
CA VAL A 88 -7.46 -6.44 16.55
C VAL A 88 -8.25 -5.20 16.11
N GLU A 89 -9.57 -5.27 16.09
CA GLU A 89 -10.40 -4.11 15.76
C GLU A 89 -10.19 -2.97 16.76
N LYS A 90 -10.25 -3.27 18.07
CA LYS A 90 -10.02 -2.29 19.14
C LYS A 90 -8.65 -1.61 19.01
N SER A 91 -7.57 -2.39 18.86
CA SER A 91 -6.21 -1.83 18.72
C SER A 91 -6.04 -0.99 17.46
N LEU A 92 -6.72 -1.33 16.37
CA LEU A 92 -6.70 -0.53 15.14
C LEU A 92 -7.55 0.74 15.23
N LEU A 93 -8.61 0.76 16.05
CA LEU A 93 -9.46 1.93 16.29
C LEU A 93 -8.80 2.92 17.27
N GLU A 94 -8.09 2.44 18.28
CA GLU A 94 -7.35 3.27 19.24
C GLU A 94 -6.34 4.20 18.55
N GLY A 95 -5.73 3.75 17.45
CA GLY A 95 -4.79 4.56 16.66
C GLY A 95 -5.44 5.62 15.77
N GLU A 96 -6.69 5.40 15.33
CA GLU A 96 -7.39 6.24 14.33
C GLU A 96 -8.91 6.23 14.60
N PRO A 97 -9.44 7.16 15.42
CA PRO A 97 -10.84 7.13 15.88
C PRO A 97 -11.88 7.36 14.77
N ASN A 98 -11.46 7.74 13.56
CA ASN A 98 -12.34 8.10 12.45
C ASN A 98 -12.40 7.02 11.35
N ARG A 99 -12.10 5.77 11.68
CA ARG A 99 -12.17 4.68 10.70
C ARG A 99 -13.61 4.36 10.36
N THR A 100 -13.90 4.24 9.07
CA THR A 100 -15.21 3.83 8.58
C THR A 100 -15.44 2.33 8.82
N PRO A 101 -16.69 1.91 9.06
CA PRO A 101 -17.03 0.49 9.17
C PRO A 101 -16.71 -0.25 7.86
N GLY A 102 -16.49 -1.57 7.96
CA GLY A 102 -16.27 -2.43 6.79
C GLY A 102 -14.84 -2.47 6.26
N GLY A 103 -13.85 -2.05 7.04
CA GLY A 103 -12.44 -2.22 6.68
C GLY A 103 -11.90 -1.23 5.64
N PHE A 104 -12.67 -0.19 5.30
CA PHE A 104 -12.22 0.92 4.46
C PHE A 104 -11.31 1.88 5.24
N TRP A 105 -10.26 2.37 4.58
CA TRP A 105 -9.40 3.43 5.08
C TRP A 105 -8.89 4.32 3.94
N LYS A 106 -8.71 5.62 4.23
CA LYS A 106 -8.20 6.63 3.31
C LYS A 106 -7.36 7.67 4.07
N PRO A 107 -6.18 8.08 3.56
CA PRO A 107 -5.43 9.17 4.16
C PRO A 107 -6.21 10.50 4.10
N LYS A 108 -6.01 11.34 5.11
CA LYS A 108 -6.64 12.67 5.22
C LYS A 108 -5.67 13.82 4.91
N ASP A 109 -4.38 13.53 5.00
CA ASP A 109 -3.27 14.47 4.83
C ASP A 109 -2.82 14.63 3.37
N CYS A 110 -3.24 13.73 2.48
CA CYS A 110 -2.94 13.81 1.05
C CYS A 110 -3.97 13.04 0.20
N LEU A 111 -3.96 13.30 -1.10
CA LEU A 111 -4.74 12.55 -2.08
C LEU A 111 -4.06 11.21 -2.40
N PRO A 112 -4.70 10.08 -2.09
CA PRO A 112 -4.11 8.76 -2.31
C PRO A 112 -3.90 8.53 -3.80
N ARG A 113 -2.67 8.11 -4.16
CA ARG A 113 -2.32 7.77 -5.55
C ARG A 113 -3.00 6.50 -6.02
N TRP A 114 -3.18 5.54 -5.11
CA TRP A 114 -3.69 4.22 -5.40
C TRP A 114 -4.96 3.94 -4.60
N LYS A 115 -5.93 3.32 -5.27
CA LYS A 115 -7.16 2.79 -4.70
C LYS A 115 -7.14 1.27 -4.84
N VAL A 116 -7.14 0.54 -3.72
CA VAL A 116 -6.84 -0.88 -3.69
C VAL A 116 -7.98 -1.66 -3.03
N ALA A 117 -8.53 -2.64 -3.74
CA ALA A 117 -9.43 -3.64 -3.17
C ALA A 117 -8.63 -4.90 -2.82
N ILE A 118 -8.61 -5.28 -1.54
CA ILE A 118 -7.85 -6.43 -1.06
C ILE A 118 -8.82 -7.58 -0.87
N LEU A 119 -8.79 -8.53 -1.79
CA LEU A 119 -9.63 -9.72 -1.78
C LEU A 119 -8.93 -10.83 -0.99
N VAL A 120 -9.53 -11.25 0.12
CA VAL A 120 -9.01 -12.34 0.96
C VAL A 120 -9.95 -13.54 0.79
N PRO A 121 -9.55 -14.57 0.02
CA PRO A 121 -10.30 -15.81 0.00
C PRO A 121 -10.23 -16.47 1.38
N PHE A 122 -11.38 -16.82 1.92
CA PHE A 122 -11.50 -17.30 3.29
C PHE A 122 -12.35 -18.57 3.36
N ARG A 123 -11.89 -19.53 4.18
CA ARG A 123 -12.62 -20.75 4.52
C ARG A 123 -12.05 -21.32 5.81
N ASN A 124 -12.83 -21.34 6.88
CA ASN A 124 -12.48 -21.97 8.16
C ASN A 124 -11.08 -21.58 8.71
N ARG A 125 -10.61 -20.33 8.50
CA ARG A 125 -9.28 -19.86 8.93
C ARG A 125 -9.39 -18.68 9.89
N HIS A 126 -10.27 -18.80 10.87
CA HIS A 126 -10.61 -17.72 11.82
C HIS A 126 -9.41 -17.27 12.66
N GLU A 127 -8.43 -18.13 12.90
CA GLU A 127 -7.20 -17.78 13.63
C GLU A 127 -6.22 -16.94 12.80
N HIS A 128 -6.19 -17.14 11.47
CA HIS A 128 -5.22 -16.47 10.59
C HIS A 128 -5.66 -15.07 10.18
N LEU A 129 -6.97 -14.83 10.07
CA LEU A 129 -7.50 -13.55 9.59
C LEU A 129 -7.15 -12.37 10.54
N PRO A 130 -7.30 -12.48 11.87
CA PRO A 130 -6.87 -11.45 12.81
C PRO A 130 -5.36 -11.15 12.69
N ILE A 131 -4.54 -12.20 12.53
CA ILE A 131 -3.10 -12.07 12.36
C ILE A 131 -2.74 -11.31 11.07
N LEU A 132 -3.47 -11.56 9.98
CA LEU A 132 -3.30 -10.81 8.73
C LEU A 132 -3.63 -9.34 8.93
N LEU A 133 -4.80 -9.04 9.50
CA LEU A 133 -5.32 -7.68 9.63
C LEU A 133 -4.44 -6.82 10.56
N ARG A 134 -3.99 -7.36 11.71
CA ARG A 134 -3.15 -6.61 12.66
C ARG A 134 -1.82 -6.14 12.07
N HIS A 135 -1.27 -6.86 11.10
CA HIS A 135 0.01 -6.52 10.48
C HIS A 135 -0.17 -5.73 9.19
N LEU A 136 -1.11 -6.13 8.34
CA LEU A 136 -1.24 -5.57 7.01
C LEU A 136 -1.85 -4.17 7.05
N VAL A 137 -2.82 -3.91 7.94
CA VAL A 137 -3.45 -2.58 8.05
C VAL A 137 -2.41 -1.48 8.33
N PRO A 138 -1.54 -1.58 9.36
CA PRO A 138 -0.51 -0.56 9.60
C PRO A 138 0.47 -0.40 8.43
N VAL A 139 0.79 -1.48 7.71
CA VAL A 139 1.66 -1.40 6.53
C VAL A 139 1.02 -0.55 5.43
N LEU A 140 -0.24 -0.82 5.11
CA LEU A 140 -0.99 -0.09 4.06
C LEU A 140 -1.23 1.37 4.44
N GLN A 141 -1.48 1.66 5.72
CA GLN A 141 -1.63 3.02 6.23
C GLN A 141 -0.34 3.83 6.07
N ARG A 142 0.83 3.24 6.37
CA ARG A 142 2.14 3.90 6.19
C ARG A 142 2.46 4.18 4.73
N GLN A 143 1.90 3.40 3.81
CA GLN A 143 1.98 3.61 2.36
C GLN A 143 0.96 4.64 1.83
N ARG A 144 0.09 5.21 2.69
CA ARG A 144 -0.96 6.19 2.33
C ARG A 144 -1.87 5.72 1.18
N LEU A 145 -2.22 4.43 1.19
CA LEU A 145 -3.15 3.85 0.21
C LEU A 145 -4.59 4.11 0.61
N GLN A 146 -5.48 4.32 -0.36
CA GLN A 146 -6.92 4.15 -0.12
C GLN A 146 -7.24 2.68 -0.32
N PHE A 147 -7.71 1.97 0.70
CA PHE A 147 -7.96 0.54 0.60
C PHE A 147 -9.22 0.08 1.31
N ALA A 148 -9.73 -1.08 0.88
CA ALA A 148 -10.78 -1.83 1.57
C ALA A 148 -10.46 -3.33 1.54
N PHE A 149 -10.81 -4.03 2.62
CA PHE A 149 -10.73 -5.49 2.70
C PHE A 149 -12.08 -6.11 2.32
N TYR A 150 -12.03 -7.17 1.52
CA TYR A 150 -13.17 -7.99 1.17
C TYR A 150 -12.85 -9.44 1.52
N ILE A 151 -13.47 -9.95 2.58
CA ILE A 151 -13.31 -11.34 3.01
C ILE A 151 -14.34 -12.18 2.26
N ILE A 152 -13.85 -13.05 1.37
CA ILE A 152 -14.69 -13.85 0.47
C ILE A 152 -14.80 -15.25 1.06
N GLU A 153 -15.88 -15.51 1.79
CA GLU A 153 -16.18 -16.81 2.39
C GLU A 153 -16.57 -17.84 1.32
N GLN A 154 -15.89 -18.98 1.29
CA GLN A 154 -16.28 -20.11 0.45
C GLN A 154 -17.40 -20.92 1.13
N VAL A 155 -18.65 -20.73 0.69
CA VAL A 155 -19.78 -21.55 1.11
C VAL A 155 -19.78 -22.88 0.33
N ARG A 156 -19.85 -24.02 1.03
CA ARG A 156 -20.12 -25.31 0.36
C ARG A 156 -21.56 -25.30 -0.12
N ARG A 157 -21.78 -25.39 -1.44
CA ARG A 157 -23.08 -25.81 -1.97
C ARG A 157 -23.23 -27.29 -1.66
N VAL A 158 -24.14 -27.63 -0.75
CA VAL A 158 -24.70 -28.98 -0.71
C VAL A 158 -25.43 -29.14 -2.05
N PRO A 159 -25.15 -30.19 -2.85
CA PRO A 159 -25.98 -30.45 -4.02
C PRO A 159 -27.39 -30.71 -3.50
N ASP A 160 -28.37 -29.97 -4.01
CA ASP A 160 -29.78 -30.28 -3.80
C ASP A 160 -29.98 -31.72 -4.29
N THR A 161 -30.00 -32.69 -3.38
CA THR A 161 -30.44 -34.04 -3.70
C THR A 161 -31.92 -33.91 -4.05
N PRO A 162 -32.34 -34.22 -5.30
CA PRO A 162 -33.76 -34.32 -5.57
C PRO A 162 -34.30 -35.46 -4.69
N ASP A 163 -35.36 -35.11 -3.98
CA ASP A 163 -36.13 -35.96 -3.08
C ASP A 163 -36.32 -37.37 -3.68
N LEU A 164 -35.74 -38.39 -3.05
CA LEU A 164 -36.08 -39.79 -3.30
C LEU A 164 -37.46 -40.06 -2.66
N ALA A 165 -38.48 -39.42 -3.20
CA ALA A 165 -39.87 -39.54 -2.81
C ALA A 165 -40.73 -39.89 -4.03
N GLU A 166 -40.33 -40.92 -4.79
CA GLU A 166 -41.27 -41.63 -5.66
C GLU A 166 -41.69 -42.93 -4.97
N ARG A 167 -42.58 -42.78 -4.00
CA ARG A 167 -43.48 -43.87 -3.57
C ARG A 167 -44.24 -44.31 -4.81
N ARG A 168 -43.87 -45.46 -5.39
CA ARG A 168 -44.73 -46.13 -6.36
C ARG A 168 -45.92 -46.73 -5.59
N PRO A 169 -47.17 -46.43 -5.94
CA PRO A 169 -48.33 -46.93 -5.22
C PRO A 169 -48.56 -48.42 -5.53
N ASP A 170 -49.06 -49.13 -4.53
CA ASP A 170 -49.60 -50.48 -4.64
C ASP A 170 -50.58 -50.58 -5.83
N GLY A 171 -50.45 -51.64 -6.62
CA GLY A 171 -51.20 -51.77 -7.87
C GLY A 171 -51.21 -53.16 -8.49
N LYS A 172 -51.92 -54.07 -7.81
CA LYS A 172 -52.58 -55.31 -8.28
C LYS A 172 -51.78 -56.61 -8.36
#